data_AF-A0A7S2SA08-F1
#
_entry.id   AF-A0A7S2SA08-F1
#
_cell.length_a   1.000
_cell.length_b   1.000
_cell.length_c   1.000
_cell.angle_alpha   90.00
_cell.angle_beta   90.00
_cell.angle_gamma   90.00
#
_symmetry.space_group_name_H-M   'P 1'
#
loop_
_entity.id
_entity.type
_entity.pdbx_description
1 polymer ?
#
loop_
_entity_poly.entity_id
_entity_poly.type
_entity_poly.pdbx_seq_one_letter_code
_entity_poly.pdbx_strand_id
1 'polypeptide(L)'
;KMSKKHLKVGLKAQAPIFLVNAPLTNIIICDDSFWCVEDGNRLVINLQKLNQMEWWEAICDGDPKIDVKKVQPENSNLNDLDGETRQTVEKMMFDQRQKAMGLPSSDEQNKASMLEKFKKQHPELDFSQAKMN
;
A
#
# COMPACT_ATOMS: atom_id res chain seq x y z
N LYS A 1 -19.60 19.69 4.53
CA LYS A 1 -19.19 19.04 5.79
C LYS A 1 -18.48 17.74 5.47
N MET A 2 -17.29 17.56 6.01
CA MET A 2 -16.53 16.31 5.93
C MET A 2 -16.55 15.66 7.32
N SER A 3 -16.66 14.35 7.36
CA SER A 3 -16.65 13.54 8.58
C SER A 3 -15.93 12.23 8.29
N LYS A 4 -15.45 11.55 9.34
CA LYS A 4 -14.54 10.40 9.21
C LYS A 4 -14.96 9.37 8.16
N LYS A 5 -16.27 9.16 7.99
CA LYS A 5 -16.84 8.20 7.02
C LYS A 5 -18.02 8.77 6.23
N HIS A 6 -18.09 10.08 6.04
CA HIS A 6 -19.22 10.70 5.34
C HIS A 6 -18.84 12.02 4.70
N LEU A 7 -19.30 12.23 3.46
CA LEU A 7 -19.15 13.48 2.72
C LEU A 7 -20.52 14.12 2.49
N LYS A 8 -20.65 15.42 2.81
CA LYS A 8 -21.85 16.21 2.55
C LYS A 8 -21.49 17.54 1.88
N VAL A 9 -21.95 17.74 0.66
CA VAL A 9 -21.66 18.89 -0.20
C VAL A 9 -22.97 19.44 -0.74
N GLY A 10 -23.14 20.77 -0.69
CA GLY A 10 -24.31 21.44 -1.20
C GLY A 10 -24.12 22.95 -1.22
N LEU A 11 -24.89 23.64 -2.05
CA LEU A 11 -24.89 25.09 -2.12
C LEU A 11 -25.82 25.65 -1.05
N LYS A 12 -25.34 26.59 -0.24
CA LYS A 12 -26.14 27.18 0.86
C LYS A 12 -27.46 27.78 0.37
N ALA A 13 -27.44 28.43 -0.80
CA ALA A 13 -28.63 29.04 -1.40
C ALA A 13 -29.68 28.01 -1.84
N GLN A 14 -29.30 26.75 -2.03
CA GLN A 14 -30.18 25.66 -2.47
C GLN A 14 -30.51 24.69 -1.33
N ALA A 15 -30.16 25.02 -0.08
CA ALA A 15 -30.50 24.20 1.06
C ALA A 15 -32.02 23.94 1.11
N PRO A 16 -32.49 22.70 1.36
CA PRO A 16 -31.72 21.55 1.87
C PRO A 16 -31.17 20.59 0.79
N ILE A 17 -31.10 20.99 -0.48
CA ILE A 17 -30.61 20.12 -1.56
C ILE A 17 -29.09 19.93 -1.43
N PHE A 18 -28.65 18.68 -1.48
CA PHE A 18 -27.23 18.31 -1.45
C PHE A 18 -26.81 17.74 -2.81
N LEU A 19 -25.65 18.19 -3.29
CA LEU A 19 -24.98 17.63 -4.46
C LEU A 19 -24.37 16.26 -4.13
N VAL A 20 -23.81 16.15 -2.92
CA VAL A 20 -23.30 14.89 -2.37
C VAL A 20 -23.80 14.77 -0.94
N ASN A 21 -24.39 13.64 -0.59
CA ASN A 21 -24.73 13.31 0.78
C ASN A 21 -24.67 11.79 0.93
N ALA A 22 -23.45 11.26 1.00
CA ALA A 22 -23.20 9.84 1.00
C ALA A 22 -22.10 9.44 1.99
N PRO A 23 -22.15 8.20 2.52
CA PRO A 23 -21.04 7.62 3.25
C PRO A 23 -19.79 7.52 2.36
N LEU A 24 -18.61 7.70 2.94
CA LEU A 24 -17.36 7.41 2.26
C LEU A 24 -17.05 5.91 2.36
N THR A 25 -16.47 5.34 1.31
CA THR A 25 -16.07 3.92 1.29
C THR A 25 -15.02 3.64 2.37
N ASN A 26 -14.14 4.61 2.61
CA ASN A 26 -12.97 4.50 3.49
C ASN A 26 -12.87 5.72 4.43
N ILE A 27 -12.03 5.59 5.46
CA ILE A 27 -11.89 6.61 6.50
C ILE A 27 -10.90 7.71 6.06
N ILE A 28 -11.26 8.96 6.34
CA ILE A 28 -10.40 10.14 6.13
C ILE A 28 -9.90 10.73 7.45
N ILE A 29 -8.77 11.43 7.38
CA ILE A 29 -8.28 12.33 8.44
C ILE A 29 -8.97 13.68 8.21
N CYS A 30 -10.00 13.98 9.00
CA CYS A 30 -10.81 15.18 8.81
C CYS A 30 -10.03 16.48 8.97
N ASP A 31 -9.06 16.51 9.88
CA ASP A 31 -8.28 17.70 10.19
C ASP A 31 -7.31 18.07 9.04
N ASP A 32 -6.86 17.07 8.28
CA ASP A 32 -5.98 17.24 7.11
C ASP A 32 -6.77 17.29 5.80
N SER A 33 -8.09 17.15 5.85
CA SER A 33 -8.97 17.25 4.68
C SER A 33 -9.54 18.65 4.59
N PHE A 34 -9.51 19.23 3.40
CA PHE A 34 -9.95 20.61 3.19
C PHE A 34 -10.71 20.76 1.88
N TRP A 35 -11.35 21.91 1.71
CA TRP A 35 -12.02 22.27 0.46
C TRP A 35 -11.74 23.74 0.16
N CYS A 36 -11.74 24.07 -1.13
CA CYS A 36 -11.60 25.43 -1.61
C CYS A 36 -12.47 25.64 -2.85
N VAL A 37 -12.72 26.90 -3.19
CA VAL A 37 -13.35 27.28 -4.46
C VAL A 37 -12.27 27.90 -5.33
N GLU A 38 -12.05 27.30 -6.49
CA GLU A 38 -11.13 27.78 -7.51
C GLU A 38 -11.90 28.48 -8.63
N ASP A 39 -11.33 29.56 -9.15
CA ASP A 39 -11.86 30.35 -10.27
C ASP A 39 -13.31 30.86 -10.11
N GLY A 40 -13.84 30.81 -8.88
CA GLY A 40 -15.21 31.20 -8.55
C GLY A 40 -16.30 30.22 -9.01
N ASN A 41 -15.94 29.13 -9.71
CA ASN A 41 -16.92 28.21 -10.28
C ASN A 41 -16.62 26.72 -10.01
N ARG A 42 -15.44 26.37 -9.48
CA ARG A 42 -15.04 25.00 -9.21
C ARG A 42 -14.87 24.77 -7.71
N LEU A 43 -15.68 23.88 -7.14
CA LEU A 43 -15.45 23.39 -5.78
C LEU A 43 -14.44 22.24 -5.83
N VAL A 44 -13.31 22.41 -5.16
CA VAL A 44 -12.28 21.37 -5.01
C VAL A 44 -12.31 20.84 -3.59
N ILE A 45 -12.30 19.52 -3.46
CA ILE A 45 -12.33 18.82 -2.17
C ILE A 45 -11.11 17.92 -2.11
N ASN A 46 -10.26 18.14 -1.11
CA ASN A 46 -9.10 17.32 -0.80
C ASN A 46 -9.43 16.43 0.39
N LEU A 47 -9.32 15.12 0.21
CA LEU A 47 -9.59 14.11 1.22
C LEU A 47 -8.28 13.39 1.59
N GLN A 48 -7.80 13.60 2.81
CA GLN A 48 -6.64 12.89 3.32
C GLN A 48 -7.06 11.49 3.78
N LYS A 49 -6.56 10.45 3.14
CA LYS A 49 -6.85 9.06 3.55
C LYS A 49 -6.23 8.75 4.90
N LEU A 50 -6.95 8.03 5.75
CA LEU A 50 -6.37 7.45 6.96
C LEU A 50 -5.37 6.34 6.59
N ASN A 51 -5.76 5.45 5.68
CA ASN A 51 -4.86 4.46 5.08
C ASN A 51 -4.28 5.02 3.77
N GLN A 52 -3.03 5.48 3.81
CA GLN A 52 -2.39 6.11 2.66
C GLN A 52 -1.91 5.09 1.61
N MET A 53 -1.83 3.80 1.94
CA MET A 53 -1.32 2.74 1.05
C MET A 53 -2.43 1.97 0.33
N GLU A 54 -3.66 2.48 0.33
CA GLU A 54 -4.83 1.80 -0.24
C GLU A 54 -5.42 2.56 -1.43
N TRP A 55 -5.60 1.84 -2.53
CA TRP A 55 -6.38 2.30 -3.68
C TRP A 55 -7.86 2.20 -3.37
N TRP A 56 -8.60 3.28 -3.59
CA TRP A 56 -10.04 3.30 -3.39
C TRP A 56 -10.72 2.98 -4.72
N GLU A 57 -11.63 2.02 -4.69
CA GLU A 57 -12.44 1.66 -5.86
C GLU A 57 -13.53 2.72 -6.16
N ALA A 58 -13.92 3.52 -5.19
CA ALA A 58 -14.88 4.61 -5.31
C ALA A 58 -14.66 5.62 -4.17
N ILE A 59 -15.26 6.80 -4.25
CA ILE A 59 -15.16 7.83 -3.19
C ILE A 59 -16.27 7.63 -2.16
N CYS A 60 -17.52 7.61 -2.64
CA CYS A 60 -18.70 7.38 -1.80
C CYS A 60 -19.35 6.04 -2.11
N ASP A 61 -20.09 5.51 -1.14
CA ASP A 61 -20.91 4.32 -1.34
C ASP A 61 -21.98 4.60 -2.41
N GLY A 62 -22.07 3.72 -3.40
CA GLY A 62 -23.00 3.84 -4.53
C GLY A 62 -22.43 4.52 -5.77
N ASP A 63 -21.24 5.13 -5.68
CA ASP A 63 -20.54 5.65 -6.86
C ASP A 63 -20.06 4.50 -7.77
N PRO A 64 -19.90 4.75 -9.09
CA PRO A 64 -19.30 3.79 -10.00
C PRO A 64 -17.89 3.39 -9.54
N LYS A 65 -17.65 2.08 -9.48
CA LYS A 65 -16.36 1.53 -9.05
C LYS A 65 -15.36 1.48 -10.19
N ILE A 66 -14.11 1.79 -9.88
CA ILE A 66 -12.95 1.57 -10.77
C ILE A 66 -12.30 0.22 -10.47
N ASP A 67 -11.71 -0.40 -11.50
CA ASP A 67 -10.89 -1.59 -11.32
C ASP A 67 -9.50 -1.21 -10.84
N VAL A 68 -9.32 -1.21 -9.51
CA VAL A 68 -8.05 -0.87 -8.84
C VAL A 68 -6.89 -1.77 -9.26
N LYS A 69 -7.14 -2.95 -9.86
CA LYS A 69 -6.07 -3.84 -10.35
C LYS A 69 -5.41 -3.33 -11.64
N LYS A 70 -6.07 -2.43 -12.37
CA LYS A 70 -5.54 -1.81 -13.58
C LYS A 70 -4.77 -0.52 -13.28
N VAL A 71 -4.79 -0.05 -12.03
CA VAL A 71 -4.04 1.13 -11.61
C VAL A 71 -2.57 0.75 -11.52
N GLN A 72 -1.75 1.38 -12.37
CA GLN A 72 -0.31 1.20 -12.35
C GLN A 72 0.31 2.26 -11.41
N PRO A 73 0.96 1.86 -10.31
CA PRO A 73 1.70 2.82 -9.48
C PRO A 73 2.89 3.36 -10.29
N GLU A 74 3.10 4.67 -10.31
CA GLU A 74 4.22 5.28 -11.06
C GLU A 74 5.59 4.76 -10.61
N ASN A 75 5.76 4.38 -9.34
CA ASN A 75 7.01 3.84 -8.79
C ASN A 75 7.29 2.36 -9.15
N SER A 76 6.50 1.74 -10.03
CA SER A 76 6.62 0.30 -10.32
C SER A 76 7.65 -0.05 -11.39
N ASN A 77 8.25 0.95 -12.06
CA ASN A 77 9.22 0.68 -13.10
C ASN A 77 10.61 0.48 -12.47
N LEU A 78 10.93 -0.77 -12.13
CA LEU A 78 12.26 -1.19 -11.63
C LEU A 78 13.43 -0.75 -12.54
N ASN A 79 13.15 -0.32 -13.78
CA ASN A 79 14.14 0.19 -14.72
C ASN A 79 14.61 1.62 -14.39
N ASP A 80 13.86 2.37 -13.60
CA ASP A 80 14.21 3.75 -13.20
C ASP A 80 15.04 3.78 -11.91
N LEU A 81 15.28 2.62 -11.29
CA LEU A 81 16.12 2.45 -10.11
C LEU A 81 17.55 2.08 -10.54
N ASP A 82 18.55 2.63 -9.85
CA ASP A 82 19.94 2.17 -9.98
C ASP A 82 20.07 0.70 -9.54
N GLY A 83 21.11 0.01 -10.02
CA GLY A 83 21.22 -1.45 -9.90
C GLY A 83 21.22 -1.97 -8.45
N GLU A 84 21.74 -1.19 -7.50
CA GLU A 84 21.79 -1.56 -6.08
C GLU A 84 20.40 -1.40 -5.43
N THR A 85 19.71 -0.29 -5.70
CA THR A 85 18.35 -0.05 -5.22
C THR A 85 17.37 -1.07 -5.81
N ARG A 86 17.50 -1.40 -7.10
CA ARG A 86 16.68 -2.41 -7.77
C ARG A 86 16.82 -3.79 -7.11
N GLN A 87 18.04 -4.23 -6.85
CA GLN A 87 18.30 -5.52 -6.21
C GLN A 87 17.68 -5.58 -4.81
N THR A 88 17.71 -4.47 -4.07
CA THR A 88 17.11 -4.36 -2.73
C THR A 88 15.58 -4.45 -2.79
N VAL A 89 14.95 -3.75 -3.74
CA VAL A 89 13.49 -3.79 -3.94
C VAL A 89 13.03 -5.16 -4.43
N GLU A 90 13.74 -5.79 -5.37
CA GLU A 90 13.46 -7.14 -5.85
C GLU A 90 13.57 -8.18 -4.71
N LYS A 91 14.61 -8.09 -3.86
CA LYS A 91 14.75 -8.92 -2.66
C LYS A 91 13.57 -8.72 -1.71
N MET A 92 13.19 -7.47 -1.45
CA MET A 92 12.08 -7.15 -0.55
C MET A 92 10.74 -7.69 -1.08
N MET A 93 10.49 -7.58 -2.39
CA MET A 93 9.29 -8.15 -3.02
C MET A 93 9.27 -9.69 -2.93
N PHE A 94 10.41 -10.34 -3.15
CA PHE A 94 10.53 -11.80 -3.02
C PHE A 94 10.27 -12.25 -1.58
N ASP A 95 10.91 -11.62 -0.59
CA ASP A 95 10.76 -11.95 0.82
C ASP A 95 9.32 -11.75 1.31
N GLN A 96 8.65 -10.68 0.84
CA GLN A 96 7.24 -10.45 1.15
C GLN A 96 6.34 -11.56 0.60
N ARG A 97 6.61 -12.09 -0.61
CA ARG A 97 5.88 -13.24 -1.17
C ARG A 97 6.16 -14.54 -0.42
N GLN A 98 7.42 -14.82 -0.10
CA GLN A 98 7.80 -16.01 0.67
C GLN A 98 7.12 -16.03 2.04
N LYS A 99 7.15 -14.89 2.76
CA LYS A 99 6.48 -14.75 4.05
C LYS A 99 4.97 -14.97 3.98
N ALA A 100 4.31 -14.48 2.94
CA ALA A 100 2.87 -14.72 2.73
C ALA A 100 2.55 -16.20 2.48
N MET A 101 3.48 -16.96 1.92
CA MET A 101 3.36 -18.39 1.68
C MET A 101 3.90 -19.26 2.83
N GLY A 102 4.38 -18.66 3.93
CA GLY A 102 5.01 -19.38 5.03
C GLY A 102 6.34 -20.05 4.66
N LEU A 103 6.98 -19.58 3.58
CA LEU A 103 8.24 -20.09 3.06
C LEU A 103 9.42 -19.23 3.55
N PRO A 104 10.64 -19.78 3.58
CA PRO A 104 11.82 -19.08 4.08
C PRO A 104 12.22 -17.91 3.17
N SER A 105 12.63 -16.81 3.79
CA SER A 105 13.16 -15.61 3.15
C SER A 105 14.50 -15.86 2.45
N SER A 106 14.93 -14.91 1.61
CA SER A 106 16.21 -14.97 0.90
C SER A 106 17.41 -15.16 1.84
N ASP A 107 17.38 -14.52 3.01
CA ASP A 107 18.47 -14.61 4.00
C ASP A 107 18.50 -15.99 4.69
N GLU A 108 17.34 -16.58 4.96
CA GLU A 108 17.24 -17.93 5.51
C GLU A 108 17.69 -18.99 4.50
N GLN A 109 17.30 -18.82 3.23
CA GLN A 109 17.76 -19.69 2.15
C GLN A 109 19.28 -19.60 1.94
N ASN A 110 19.83 -18.39 1.99
CA ASN A 110 21.29 -18.18 1.87
C ASN A 110 22.05 -18.80 3.04
N LYS A 111 21.58 -18.63 4.28
CA LYS A 111 22.18 -19.26 5.46
C LYS A 111 22.13 -20.79 5.37
N ALA A 112 20.99 -21.35 4.96
CA ALA A 112 20.85 -22.80 4.76
C ALA A 112 21.83 -23.32 3.70
N SER A 113 21.94 -22.63 2.55
CA SER A 113 22.85 -22.99 1.47
C SER A 113 24.33 -22.91 1.88
N MET A 114 24.73 -21.87 2.62
CA MET A 114 26.09 -21.76 3.15
C MET A 114 26.41 -22.88 4.12
N LEU A 115 25.49 -23.20 5.02
CA LEU A 115 25.67 -24.30 5.97
C LEU A 115 25.76 -25.65 5.26
N GLU A 116 24.94 -25.91 4.24
CA GLU A 116 25.03 -27.13 3.44
C GLU A 116 26.37 -27.27 2.73
N LYS A 117 26.88 -26.17 2.13
CA LYS A 117 28.21 -26.16 1.51
C LYS A 117 29.31 -26.43 2.54
N PHE A 118 29.21 -25.82 3.71
CA PHE A 118 30.16 -26.02 4.80
C PHE A 118 30.17 -27.47 5.31
N LYS A 119 28.99 -28.08 5.50
CA LYS A 119 28.84 -29.50 5.86
C LYS A 119 29.45 -30.44 4.82
N LYS A 120 29.26 -30.14 3.53
CA LYS A 120 29.84 -30.94 2.43
C LYS A 120 31.37 -30.83 2.34
N GLN A 121 31.92 -29.66 2.66
CA GLN A 121 33.37 -29.43 2.64
C GLN A 121 34.08 -29.92 3.90
N HIS A 122 33.35 -30.03 5.01
CA HIS A 122 33.87 -30.53 6.29
C HIS A 122 33.00 -31.67 6.84
N PRO A 123 33.00 -32.84 6.18
CA PRO A 123 32.20 -34.00 6.61
C PRO A 123 32.65 -34.56 7.97
N GLU A 124 33.82 -34.16 8.47
CA GLU A 124 34.38 -34.57 9.76
C GLU A 124 33.82 -33.76 10.95
N LEU A 125 33.12 -32.65 10.69
CA LEU A 125 32.48 -31.84 11.72
C LEU A 125 31.05 -32.36 11.98
N ASP A 126 30.78 -32.79 13.21
CA ASP A 126 29.44 -33.21 13.65
C ASP A 126 28.60 -32.01 14.06
N PHE A 127 27.51 -31.75 13.32
CA PHE A 127 26.56 -30.67 13.58
C PHE A 127 25.34 -31.14 14.39
N SER A 128 25.34 -32.36 14.93
CA SER A 128 24.23 -32.92 15.71
C SER A 128 23.91 -32.13 16.99
N GLN A 129 24.90 -31.40 17.54
CA GLN A 129 24.77 -30.58 18.76
C GLN A 129 24.68 -29.06 18.48
N ALA A 130 24.64 -28.63 17.21
CA ALA A 130 24.59 -27.21 16.86
C ALA A 130 23.19 -26.63 17.07
N LYS A 131 23.04 -25.70 18.00
CA LYS A 131 21.80 -24.91 18.15
C LYS A 131 21.75 -23.84 17.06
N MET A 132 20.87 -24.01 16.09
CA MET A 132 20.52 -22.95 15.16
C MET A 132 19.40 -22.12 15.78
N ASN A 133 19.72 -20.89 16.16
CA ASN A 133 18.75 -19.86 16.53
C ASN A 133 18.55 -18.91 15.37
#